data_AF-A0A7S1G329-F1
#
_entry.id   AF-A0A7S1G329-F1
#
_cell.length_a   1.000
_cell.length_b   1.000
_cell.length_c   1.000
_cell.angle_alpha   90.00
_cell.angle_beta   90.00
_cell.angle_gamma   90.00
#
_symmetry.space_group_name_H-M   'P 1'
#
loop_
_entity.id
_entity.type
_entity.pdbx_description
1 polymer ?
#
loop_
_entity_poly.entity_id
_entity_poly.type
_entity_poly.pdbx_seq_one_letter_code
_entity_poly.pdbx_strand_id
1 'polypeptide(L)'
;RPHPAVSRLIHGAALVMLLLECVLLTSTRAHARWLLRALFGGWMEEDASANLETGGGDEACYLTWPTFMRQLTSMWFFAHVVGWWAKMCIFRDFKFCLWLSAAFEATELTLQYAIGEFQECWWDSVFMDFLGANMVGIALGAATLQALDNREYKYVATRRTVAASASDVEAEAAKDKRRAARAFAGRRRSPRQIG
;
A
#
# COMPACT_ATOMS: atom_id res chain seq x y z
N ARG A 1 7.88 -14.14 -6.62
CA ARG A 1 6.59 -14.29 -5.90
C ARG A 1 6.89 -14.97 -4.57
N PRO A 2 6.46 -14.43 -3.41
CA PRO A 2 6.62 -15.13 -2.13
C PRO A 2 5.87 -16.46 -2.17
N HIS A 3 6.36 -17.44 -1.40
CA HIS A 3 5.79 -18.79 -1.36
C HIS A 3 4.31 -18.71 -0.94
N PRO A 4 3.38 -19.45 -1.58
CA PRO A 4 1.94 -19.34 -1.29
C PRO A 4 1.56 -19.56 0.17
N ALA A 5 2.32 -20.38 0.90
CA ALA A 5 2.10 -20.56 2.34
C ALA A 5 2.40 -19.27 3.13
N VAL A 6 3.43 -18.51 2.77
CA VAL A 6 3.79 -17.25 3.44
C VAL A 6 2.68 -16.22 3.28
N SER A 7 2.16 -16.05 2.07
CA SER A 7 1.05 -15.11 1.83
C SER A 7 -0.22 -15.50 2.61
N ARG A 8 -0.51 -16.80 2.73
CA ARG A 8 -1.66 -17.28 3.51
C ARG A 8 -1.46 -17.09 5.01
N LEU A 9 -0.24 -17.28 5.52
CA LEU A 9 0.07 -17.03 6.92
C LEU A 9 -0.04 -15.55 7.26
N ILE A 10 0.54 -14.66 6.43
CA ILE A 10 0.45 -13.21 6.62
C ILE A 10 -1.01 -12.75 6.59
N HIS A 11 -1.79 -13.23 5.62
CA HIS A 11 -3.20 -12.88 5.52
C HIS A 11 -4.03 -13.45 6.69
N GLY A 12 -3.76 -14.68 7.10
CA GLY A 12 -4.39 -15.29 8.27
C GLY A 12 -4.09 -14.52 9.56
N ALA A 13 -2.83 -14.12 9.77
CA ALA A 13 -2.45 -13.28 10.91
C ALA A 13 -3.14 -11.91 10.87
N ALA A 14 -3.21 -11.27 9.70
CA ALA A 14 -3.93 -10.01 9.54
C ALA A 14 -5.43 -10.14 9.84
N LEU A 15 -6.06 -11.24 9.44
CA LEU A 15 -7.47 -11.51 9.75
C LEU A 15 -7.69 -11.73 11.25
N VAL A 16 -6.81 -12.47 11.93
CA VAL A 16 -6.89 -12.67 13.38
C VAL A 16 -6.74 -11.34 14.13
N MET A 17 -5.78 -10.51 13.72
CA MET A 17 -5.60 -9.17 14.28
C MET A 17 -6.85 -8.31 14.09
N LEU A 18 -7.40 -8.28 12.87
CA LEU A 18 -8.63 -7.55 12.57
C LEU A 18 -9.82 -8.01 13.43
N LEU A 19 -9.98 -9.32 13.61
CA LEU A 19 -11.04 -9.87 14.46
C LEU A 19 -10.84 -9.49 15.93
N LEU A 20 -9.61 -9.53 16.42
CA LEU A 20 -9.28 -9.09 17.78
C LEU A 20 -9.59 -7.61 17.97
N GLU A 21 -9.24 -6.76 17.01
CA GLU A 21 -9.56 -5.32 17.02
C GLU A 21 -11.08 -5.09 17.06
N CYS A 22 -11.88 -5.81 16.25
CA CYS A 22 -13.34 -5.74 16.31
C CYS A 22 -13.91 -6.14 17.68
N VAL A 23 -13.36 -7.17 18.32
CA VAL A 23 -13.74 -7.58 19.67
C VAL A 23 -13.36 -6.50 20.69
N LEU A 24 -12.16 -5.93 20.59
CA LEU A 24 -11.71 -4.85 21.48
C LEU A 24 -12.56 -3.59 21.33
N LEU A 25 -12.89 -3.21 20.10
CA LEU A 25 -13.72 -2.04 19.80
C LEU A 25 -15.14 -2.16 20.36
N THR A 26 -15.70 -3.36 20.39
CA THR A 26 -17.05 -3.62 20.93
C THR A 26 -17.04 -3.95 22.42
N SER A 27 -15.85 -4.14 23.01
CA SER A 27 -15.69 -4.49 24.43
C SER A 27 -15.63 -3.26 25.33
N THR A 28 -16.18 -3.37 26.54
CA THR A 28 -15.98 -2.34 27.57
C THR A 28 -14.50 -2.26 27.99
N ARG A 29 -14.06 -1.09 28.50
CA ARG A 29 -12.67 -0.85 28.95
C ARG A 29 -12.15 -1.87 29.97
N ALA A 30 -13.01 -2.43 30.81
CA ALA A 30 -12.63 -3.46 31.79
C ALA A 30 -12.32 -4.79 31.09
N HIS A 31 -13.21 -5.24 30.21
CA HIS A 31 -13.06 -6.49 29.46
C HIS A 31 -11.92 -6.42 28.44
N ALA A 32 -11.74 -5.26 27.78
CA ALA A 32 -10.63 -5.04 26.85
C ALA A 32 -9.27 -5.14 27.55
N ARG A 33 -9.11 -4.49 28.71
CA ARG A 33 -7.86 -4.57 29.51
C ARG A 33 -7.59 -5.97 30.03
N TRP A 34 -8.64 -6.68 30.46
CA TRP A 34 -8.50 -8.08 30.88
C TRP A 34 -8.04 -8.96 29.70
N LEU A 35 -8.66 -8.82 28.53
CA LEU A 35 -8.31 -9.58 27.34
C LEU A 35 -6.87 -9.30 26.88
N LEU A 36 -6.47 -8.02 26.83
CA LEU A 36 -5.10 -7.63 26.48
C LEU A 36 -4.08 -8.19 27.46
N ARG A 37 -4.36 -8.16 28.77
CA ARG A 37 -3.50 -8.79 29.77
C ARG A 37 -3.47 -10.31 29.66
N ALA A 38 -4.58 -10.96 29.29
CA ALA A 38 -4.62 -12.40 29.11
C ALA A 38 -3.80 -12.85 27.88
N LEU A 39 -3.83 -12.06 26.80
CA LEU A 39 -3.12 -12.37 25.55
C LEU A 39 -1.66 -11.93 25.55
N PHE A 40 -1.37 -10.78 26.16
CA PHE A 40 -0.08 -10.08 26.06
C PHE A 40 0.53 -9.71 27.41
N GLY A 41 0.01 -10.22 28.54
CA GLY A 41 0.40 -9.80 29.88
C GLY A 41 1.87 -10.04 30.26
N GLY A 42 2.60 -10.89 29.54
CA GLY A 42 4.05 -11.04 29.70
C GLY A 42 4.89 -9.99 28.96
N TRP A 43 4.27 -9.20 28.08
CA TRP A 43 4.93 -8.22 27.19
C TRP A 43 4.46 -6.78 27.43
N MET A 44 3.36 -6.58 28.15
CA MET A 44 2.90 -5.25 28.54
C MET A 44 3.72 -4.75 29.72
N GLU A 45 4.75 -3.96 29.43
CA GLU A 45 5.47 -3.18 30.44
C GLU A 45 4.53 -2.13 31.06
N GLU A 46 4.60 -1.96 32.38
CA GLU A 46 3.65 -1.16 33.18
C GLU A 46 3.85 0.36 33.00
N ASP A 47 4.84 0.76 32.18
CA ASP A 47 5.41 2.10 32.13
C ASP A 47 4.85 3.01 31.02
N ALA A 48 3.71 2.65 30.42
CA ALA A 48 3.05 3.50 29.43
C ALA A 48 2.61 4.87 29.98
N SER A 49 2.59 5.05 31.31
CA SER A 49 2.30 6.34 31.95
C SER A 49 3.52 7.24 32.15
N ALA A 50 4.76 6.75 31.97
CA ALA A 50 5.97 7.55 32.23
C ALA A 50 6.36 8.50 31.08
N ASN A 51 5.87 8.25 29.86
CA ASN A 51 6.11 9.15 28.71
C ASN A 51 5.05 10.25 28.55
N LEU A 52 3.97 10.19 29.34
CA LEU A 52 2.84 11.13 29.28
C LEU A 52 3.20 12.57 29.69
N GLU A 53 4.33 12.79 30.37
CA GLU A 53 4.75 14.13 30.81
C GLU A 53 5.51 14.93 29.74
N THR A 54 5.79 14.37 28.55
CA THR A 54 6.50 15.12 27.49
C THR A 54 5.58 15.75 26.44
N GLY A 55 4.27 15.55 26.54
CA GLY A 55 3.27 16.13 25.65
C GLY A 55 2.79 17.51 26.12
N GLY A 56 3.31 18.57 25.49
CA GLY A 56 2.52 19.79 25.29
C GLY A 56 2.55 20.84 26.39
N GLY A 57 3.72 21.46 26.62
CA GLY A 57 3.70 22.90 26.91
C GLY A 57 3.43 23.65 25.60
N ASP A 58 2.68 24.76 25.63
CA ASP A 58 2.33 25.59 24.46
C ASP A 58 3.57 26.04 23.63
N GLU A 59 4.77 26.00 24.22
CA GLU A 59 6.04 26.30 23.56
C GLU A 59 6.59 25.15 22.66
N ALA A 60 6.10 23.92 22.84
CA ALA A 60 6.58 22.74 22.11
C ALA A 60 6.05 22.63 20.67
N CYS A 61 4.97 23.35 20.33
CA CYS A 61 4.38 23.34 18.98
C CYS A 61 4.84 24.44 18.04
N TYR A 62 5.81 25.27 18.43
CA TYR A 62 6.48 26.14 17.48
C TYR A 62 7.41 25.34 16.57
N LEU A 63 7.29 25.58 15.27
CA LEU A 63 8.20 25.03 14.26
C LEU A 63 9.56 25.71 14.40
N THR A 64 10.49 25.06 15.09
CA THR A 64 11.88 25.48 15.23
C THR A 64 12.80 24.39 14.70
N TRP A 65 14.03 24.72 14.33
CA TRP A 65 14.99 23.73 13.83
C TRP A 65 15.22 22.55 14.80
N PRO A 66 15.36 22.77 16.13
CA PRO A 66 15.50 21.69 17.08
C PRO A 66 14.26 20.78 17.17
N THR A 67 13.05 21.35 17.16
CA THR A 67 11.82 20.56 17.24
C THR A 67 11.60 19.75 15.97
N PHE A 68 11.90 20.32 14.81
CA PHE A 68 11.85 19.64 13.52
C PHE A 68 12.85 18.47 13.43
N MET A 69 14.11 18.69 13.81
CA MET A 69 15.14 17.63 13.78
C MET A 69 14.83 16.50 14.76
N ARG A 70 14.35 16.82 15.97
CA ARG A 70 13.90 15.81 16.94
C ARG A 70 12.87 14.88 16.33
N GLN A 71 11.88 15.45 15.65
CA GLN A 71 10.79 14.70 15.05
C GLN A 71 11.24 13.89 13.84
N LEU A 72 12.09 14.45 12.98
CA LEU A 72 12.65 13.71 11.83
C LEU A 72 13.47 12.48 12.24
N THR A 73 14.14 12.56 13.40
CA THR A 73 14.93 11.45 13.96
C THR A 73 14.15 10.54 14.91
N SER A 74 12.84 10.79 15.09
CA SER A 74 12.02 10.01 16.00
C SER A 74 11.77 8.61 15.45
N MET A 75 11.61 7.64 16.36
CA MET A 75 11.19 6.28 16.00
C MET A 75 9.84 6.27 15.27
N TRP A 76 8.95 7.21 15.62
CA TRP A 76 7.62 7.34 15.04
C TRP A 76 7.67 7.74 13.56
N PHE A 77 8.57 8.65 13.20
CA PHE A 77 8.80 9.01 11.79
C PHE A 77 9.26 7.81 10.96
N PHE A 78 10.23 7.04 11.47
CA PHE A 78 10.69 5.83 10.79
C PHE A 78 9.60 4.75 10.71
N ALA A 79 8.80 4.59 11.77
CA ALA A 79 7.68 3.66 11.79
C ALA A 79 6.65 4.01 10.71
N HIS A 80 6.36 5.31 10.51
CA HIS A 80 5.52 5.78 9.42
C HIS A 80 6.12 5.45 8.04
N VAL A 81 7.39 5.81 7.79
CA VAL A 81 8.05 5.51 6.51
C VAL A 81 7.99 4.01 6.18
N VAL A 82 8.38 3.15 7.14
CA VAL A 82 8.39 1.69 6.95
C VAL A 82 6.96 1.15 6.81
N GLY A 83 6.03 1.64 7.62
CA GLY A 83 4.63 1.24 7.58
C GLY A 83 3.98 1.56 6.24
N TRP A 84 4.22 2.74 5.69
CA TRP A 84 3.68 3.15 4.39
C TRP A 84 4.39 2.49 3.21
N TRP A 85 5.69 2.22 3.33
CA TRP A 85 6.40 1.36 2.39
C TRP A 85 5.78 -0.04 2.32
N ALA A 86 5.52 -0.67 3.47
CA ALA A 86 4.90 -1.98 3.53
C ALA A 86 3.46 -1.98 2.98
N LYS A 87 2.66 -0.98 3.38
CA LYS A 87 1.29 -0.78 2.87
C LYS A 87 1.28 -0.63 1.34
N MET A 88 2.20 0.17 0.78
CA MET A 88 2.32 0.32 -0.67
C MET A 88 2.69 -1.00 -1.36
N CYS A 89 3.61 -1.79 -0.78
CA CYS A 89 3.95 -3.10 -1.31
C CYS A 89 2.77 -4.10 -1.29
N ILE A 90 1.85 -3.96 -0.34
CA ILE A 90 0.64 -4.79 -0.21
C ILE A 90 -0.43 -4.35 -1.21
N PHE A 91 -0.86 -3.09 -1.15
CA PHE A 91 -1.98 -2.57 -1.94
C PHE A 91 -1.63 -2.31 -3.40
N ARG A 92 -0.36 -1.99 -3.69
CA ARG A 92 0.18 -1.74 -5.05
C ARG A 92 -0.56 -0.66 -5.84
N ASP A 93 -1.31 0.21 -5.19
CA ASP A 93 -1.98 1.37 -5.81
C ASP A 93 -1.61 2.64 -5.06
N PHE A 94 -0.95 3.55 -5.78
CA PHE A 94 -0.42 4.79 -5.20
C PHE A 94 -1.54 5.72 -4.70
N LYS A 95 -2.64 5.83 -5.45
CA LYS A 95 -3.73 6.75 -5.10
C LYS A 95 -4.50 6.22 -3.90
N PHE A 96 -4.76 4.92 -3.88
CA PHE A 96 -5.40 4.27 -2.74
C PHE A 96 -4.56 4.42 -1.47
N CYS A 97 -3.23 4.22 -1.55
CA CYS A 97 -2.35 4.44 -0.41
C CYS A 97 -2.35 5.90 0.05
N LEU A 98 -2.40 6.87 -0.86
CA LEU A 98 -2.50 8.28 -0.48
C LEU A 98 -3.82 8.61 0.23
N TRP A 99 -4.94 8.08 -0.24
CA TRP A 99 -6.23 8.24 0.42
C TRP A 99 -6.28 7.56 1.79
N LEU A 100 -5.73 6.35 1.88
CA LEU A 100 -5.61 5.63 3.15
C LEU A 100 -4.72 6.39 4.12
N SER A 101 -3.68 7.05 3.63
CA SER A 101 -2.81 7.91 4.44
C SER A 101 -3.57 9.10 5.00
N ALA A 102 -4.32 9.82 4.16
CA ALA A 102 -5.14 10.93 4.65
C ALA A 102 -6.19 10.48 5.68
N ALA A 103 -6.80 9.30 5.49
CA ALA A 103 -7.76 8.76 6.43
C ALA A 103 -7.12 8.31 7.77
N PHE A 104 -5.88 7.81 7.73
CA PHE A 104 -5.12 7.43 8.91
C PHE A 104 -4.81 8.66 9.77
N GLU A 105 -4.27 9.72 9.15
CA GLU A 105 -3.98 11.00 9.82
C GLU A 105 -5.24 11.64 10.42
N ALA A 106 -6.36 11.60 9.68
CA ALA A 106 -7.64 12.07 10.20
C ALA A 106 -8.08 11.26 11.43
N THR A 107 -7.80 9.95 11.45
CA THR A 107 -8.12 9.09 12.59
C THR A 107 -7.25 9.46 13.80
N GLU A 108 -5.95 9.67 13.62
CA GLU A 108 -5.04 10.10 14.70
C GLU A 108 -5.46 11.46 15.27
N LEU A 109 -5.76 12.44 14.42
CA LEU A 109 -6.30 13.74 14.82
C LEU A 109 -7.64 13.64 15.59
N THR A 110 -8.53 12.72 15.20
CA THR A 110 -9.79 12.53 15.93
C THR A 110 -9.61 11.80 17.26
N LEU A 111 -8.57 10.96 17.41
CA LEU A 111 -8.34 10.12 18.58
C LEU A 111 -7.33 10.71 19.57
N GLN A 112 -6.84 11.93 19.35
CA GLN A 112 -5.95 12.63 20.28
C GLN A 112 -6.53 12.72 21.69
N TYR A 113 -7.86 12.81 21.84
CA TYR A 113 -8.51 12.85 23.16
C TYR A 113 -8.46 11.50 23.90
N ALA A 114 -8.30 10.40 23.17
CA ALA A 114 -8.35 9.04 23.69
C ALA A 114 -6.95 8.47 23.96
N ILE A 115 -5.94 8.87 23.19
CA ILE A 115 -4.58 8.35 23.23
C ILE A 115 -3.61 9.53 23.34
N GLY A 116 -2.90 9.62 24.47
CA GLY A 116 -1.95 10.70 24.73
C GLY A 116 -0.76 10.71 23.78
N GLU A 117 -0.39 9.56 23.22
CA GLU A 117 0.68 9.45 22.21
C GLU A 117 0.35 10.17 20.89
N PHE A 118 -0.94 10.41 20.59
CA PHE A 118 -1.36 11.13 19.38
C PHE A 118 -1.46 12.65 19.57
N GLN A 119 -1.10 13.18 20.76
CA GLN A 119 -1.06 14.62 21.03
C GLN A 119 0.17 15.26 20.38
N GLU A 120 0.13 15.32 19.05
CA GLU A 120 1.17 15.91 18.21
C GLU A 120 0.74 17.29 17.69
N CYS A 121 1.73 18.05 17.23
CA CYS A 121 1.48 19.38 16.70
C CYS A 121 0.80 19.30 15.32
N TRP A 122 0.00 20.32 15.00
CA TRP A 122 -0.70 20.38 13.71
C TRP A 122 0.25 20.30 12.50
N TRP A 123 1.46 20.85 12.63
CA TRP A 123 2.44 20.85 11.54
C TRP A 123 3.15 19.50 11.40
N ASP A 124 3.20 18.71 12.48
CA ASP A 124 3.81 17.39 12.53
C ASP A 124 2.98 16.42 11.69
N SER A 125 1.75 16.16 12.15
CA SER A 125 0.73 15.37 11.44
C SER A 125 0.58 15.73 9.95
N VAL A 126 0.55 17.02 9.60
CA VAL A 126 0.35 17.44 8.20
C VAL A 126 1.64 17.39 7.37
N PHE A 127 2.74 17.97 7.85
CA PHE A 127 3.95 18.11 7.03
C PHE A 127 4.95 16.97 7.23
N MET A 128 5.15 16.54 8.47
CA MET A 128 6.11 15.49 8.79
C MET A 128 5.54 14.12 8.48
N ASP A 129 4.32 13.82 8.93
CA ASP A 129 3.76 12.48 8.77
C ASP A 129 3.10 12.33 7.40
N PHE A 130 2.03 13.07 7.12
CA PHE A 130 1.30 12.93 5.85
C PHE A 130 2.16 13.23 4.61
N LEU A 131 2.80 14.41 4.56
CA LEU A 131 3.57 14.83 3.39
C LEU A 131 5.01 14.31 3.39
N GLY A 132 5.59 14.06 4.56
CA GLY A 132 6.96 13.59 4.71
C GLY A 132 7.03 12.07 4.72
N ALA A 133 6.89 11.47 5.90
CA ALA A 133 7.09 10.06 6.18
C ALA A 133 6.23 9.16 5.29
N ASN A 134 4.93 9.46 5.20
CA ASN A 134 3.97 8.65 4.48
C ASN A 134 4.22 8.71 2.98
N MET A 135 4.40 9.91 2.42
CA MET A 135 4.72 10.10 1.00
C MET A 135 6.04 9.43 0.63
N VAL A 136 7.08 9.57 1.46
CA VAL A 136 8.38 8.91 1.26
C VAL A 136 8.22 7.39 1.31
N GLY A 137 7.50 6.86 2.29
CA GLY A 137 7.22 5.43 2.38
C GLY A 137 6.48 4.89 1.15
N ILE A 138 5.43 5.58 0.70
CA ILE A 138 4.67 5.20 -0.51
C ILE A 138 5.58 5.26 -1.74
N ALA A 139 6.38 6.31 -1.91
CA ALA A 139 7.30 6.45 -3.05
C ALA A 139 8.36 5.34 -3.06
N LEU A 140 8.96 5.03 -1.91
CA LEU A 140 9.91 3.92 -1.77
C LEU A 140 9.25 2.56 -2.07
N GLY A 141 8.01 2.37 -1.64
CA GLY A 141 7.24 1.17 -1.94
C GLY A 141 6.96 1.03 -3.43
N ALA A 142 6.58 2.12 -4.09
CA ALA A 142 6.37 2.16 -5.53
C ALA A 142 7.67 1.86 -6.30
N ALA A 143 8.80 2.46 -5.90
CA ALA A 143 10.11 2.18 -6.48
C ALA A 143 10.52 0.70 -6.27
N THR A 144 10.25 0.14 -5.09
CA THR A 144 10.49 -1.28 -4.79
C THR A 144 9.66 -2.18 -5.73
N LEU A 145 8.38 -1.85 -5.94
CA LEU A 145 7.51 -2.61 -6.84
C LEU A 145 7.96 -2.53 -8.30
N GLN A 146 8.47 -1.38 -8.74
CA GLN A 146 9.05 -1.18 -10.07
C GLN A 146 10.34 -1.99 -10.24
N ALA A 147 11.22 -1.99 -9.23
CA ALA A 147 12.46 -2.77 -9.25
C ALA A 147 12.21 -4.29 -9.30
N LEU A 148 11.07 -4.75 -8.79
CA LEU A 148 10.67 -6.17 -8.79
C LEU A 148 9.88 -6.61 -10.03
N ASP A 149 9.79 -5.77 -11.08
CA ASP A 149 9.04 -6.01 -12.33
C ASP A 149 7.61 -6.52 -12.07
N ASN A 150 6.91 -5.89 -11.11
CA ASN A 150 5.51 -6.22 -10.86
C ASN A 150 4.66 -5.81 -12.07
N ARG A 151 4.26 -6.82 -12.85
CA ARG A 151 3.28 -6.67 -13.92
C ARG A 151 1.99 -6.07 -13.33
N GLU A 152 1.62 -4.88 -13.78
CA GLU A 152 0.28 -4.35 -13.54
C GLU A 152 -0.74 -5.24 -14.26
N TYR A 153 -1.57 -5.94 -13.49
CA TYR A 153 -2.68 -6.71 -14.05
C TYR A 153 -3.86 -5.76 -14.27
N LYS A 154 -4.05 -5.30 -15.51
CA LYS A 154 -5.30 -4.62 -15.91
C LYS A 154 -6.42 -5.65 -16.01
N TYR A 155 -7.13 -5.86 -14.91
CA TYR A 155 -8.29 -6.77 -14.85
C TYR A 155 -9.51 -6.26 -15.62
N VAL A 156 -9.55 -4.95 -15.92
CA VAL A 156 -10.63 -4.35 -16.70
C VAL A 156 -10.16 -4.17 -18.14
N ALA A 157 -10.57 -5.10 -19.01
CA ALA A 157 -10.51 -4.86 -20.45
C ALA A 157 -11.53 -3.75 -20.76
N THR A 158 -11.03 -2.53 -20.99
CA THR A 158 -11.88 -1.44 -21.46
C THR A 158 -12.40 -1.84 -22.85
N ARG A 159 -13.66 -1.55 -23.21
CA ARG A 159 -14.20 -1.90 -24.54
C ARG A 159 -13.28 -1.48 -25.70
N ARG A 160 -12.53 -0.38 -25.54
CA ARG A 160 -11.50 0.09 -26.48
C ARG A 160 -10.33 -0.88 -26.65
N THR A 161 -9.82 -1.49 -25.57
CA THR A 161 -8.70 -2.45 -25.66
C THR A 161 -9.17 -3.78 -26.26
N VAL A 162 -10.42 -4.19 -25.98
CA VAL A 162 -11.01 -5.38 -26.62
C VAL A 162 -11.21 -5.13 -28.12
N ALA A 163 -11.77 -3.99 -28.50
CA ALA A 163 -11.98 -3.62 -29.90
C ALA A 163 -10.65 -3.50 -30.66
N ALA A 164 -9.62 -2.89 -30.05
CA ALA A 164 -8.28 -2.80 -30.64
C ALA A 164 -7.66 -4.20 -30.86
N SER A 165 -7.72 -5.07 -29.84
CA SER A 165 -7.20 -6.44 -29.97
C SER A 165 -7.96 -7.26 -31.02
N ALA A 166 -9.27 -7.08 -31.16
CA ALA A 166 -10.07 -7.73 -32.19
C ALA A 166 -9.69 -7.23 -33.59
N SER A 167 -9.51 -5.92 -33.77
CA SER A 167 -9.07 -5.36 -35.05
C SER A 167 -7.66 -5.81 -35.45
N ASP A 168 -6.76 -5.98 -34.48
CA ASP A 168 -5.40 -6.45 -34.73
C ASP A 168 -5.39 -7.92 -35.18
N VAL A 169 -6.24 -8.75 -34.57
CA VAL A 169 -6.42 -10.17 -34.96
C VAL A 169 -7.03 -10.28 -36.37
N GLU A 170 -8.03 -9.46 -36.70
CA GLU A 170 -8.63 -9.43 -38.04
C GLU A 170 -7.62 -8.95 -39.10
N ALA A 171 -6.80 -7.96 -38.78
CA ALA A 171 -5.77 -7.45 -39.68
C ALA A 171 -4.69 -8.49 -40.00
N GLU A 172 -4.26 -9.29 -39.02
CA GLU A 172 -3.33 -10.40 -39.27
C GLU A 172 -3.96 -11.54 -40.07
N ALA A 173 -5.20 -11.93 -39.76
CA ALA A 173 -5.92 -12.94 -40.55
C ALA A 173 -6.09 -12.51 -42.03
N ALA A 174 -6.28 -11.22 -42.28
CA ALA A 174 -6.36 -10.68 -43.64
C ALA A 174 -5.01 -10.70 -44.37
N LYS A 175 -3.88 -10.45 -43.68
CA LYS A 175 -2.53 -10.57 -44.26
C LYS A 175 -2.19 -12.02 -44.61
N ASP A 176 -2.56 -12.97 -43.77
CA ASP A 176 -2.31 -14.40 -44.01
C ASP A 176 -3.10 -14.91 -45.22
N LYS A 177 -4.38 -14.52 -45.36
CA LYS A 177 -5.17 -14.82 -46.57
C LYS A 177 -4.52 -14.24 -47.83
N ARG A 178 -3.97 -13.01 -47.76
CA ARG A 178 -3.25 -12.39 -48.89
C ARG A 178 -1.94 -13.11 -49.21
N ARG A 179 -1.19 -13.56 -48.20
CA ARG A 179 0.02 -14.40 -48.40
C ARG A 179 -0.33 -15.74 -49.04
N ALA A 180 -1.35 -16.42 -48.55
CA ALA A 180 -1.83 -17.68 -49.11
C ALA A 180 -2.32 -17.53 -50.57
N ALA A 181 -3.05 -16.45 -50.86
CA ALA A 181 -3.49 -16.14 -52.22
C ALA A 181 -2.32 -15.87 -53.17
N ARG A 182 -1.28 -15.14 -52.72
CA ARG A 182 -0.04 -14.92 -53.49
C ARG A 182 0.73 -16.21 -53.72
N ALA A 183 0.82 -17.09 -52.73
CA ALA A 183 1.45 -18.40 -52.88
C ALA A 183 0.71 -19.30 -53.88
N PHE A 184 -0.63 -19.28 -53.87
CA PHE A 184 -1.45 -20.03 -54.83
C PHE A 184 -1.36 -19.46 -56.25
N ALA A 185 -1.33 -18.13 -56.41
CA ALA A 185 -1.14 -17.47 -57.70
C ALA A 185 0.27 -17.72 -58.29
N GLY A 186 1.30 -17.78 -57.44
CA GLY A 186 2.67 -18.15 -57.85
C GLY A 186 2.77 -19.60 -58.35
N ARG A 187 1.99 -20.53 -57.78
CA ARG A 187 1.97 -21.94 -58.19
C ARG A 187 1.31 -22.21 -59.54
N ARG A 188 0.43 -21.30 -60.03
CA ARG A 188 -0.25 -21.43 -61.34
C ARG A 188 0.60 -20.93 -62.53
N ARG A 189 1.75 -20.29 -62.29
CA ARG A 189 2.60 -19.70 -63.35
C ARG A 189 3.78 -20.57 -63.82
N SER A 190 3.84 -21.85 -63.46
CA SER A 190 4.84 -22.78 -64.02
C SER A 190 4.21 -23.66 -65.11
N PRO A 191 4.38 -23.35 -66.41
CA PRO A 191 4.07 -24.31 -67.46
C PRO A 191 5.06 -25.46 -67.38
N ARG A 192 4.57 -26.70 -67.34
CA ARG A 192 5.39 -27.89 -67.58
C ARG A 192 6.07 -27.75 -68.95
N GLN A 193 7.39 -27.63 -68.99
CA GLN A 193 8.13 -28.04 -70.18
C GLN A 193 8.22 -29.56 -70.15
N ILE A 194 7.52 -30.18 -71.10
CA ILE A 194 7.63 -31.60 -71.42
C ILE A 194 8.59 -31.67 -72.60
N GLY A 195 9.71 -32.36 -72.42
CA GLY A 195 10.71 -32.67 -73.43
C GLY A 195 11.36 -34.00 -73.08
#